data_AF-A0A2W0BA06-F1
#
_entry.id   AF-A0A2W0BA06-F1
#
_cell.length_a   1.000
_cell.length_b   1.000
_cell.length_c   1.000
_cell.angle_alpha   90.00
_cell.angle_beta   90.00
_cell.angle_gamma   90.00
#
_symmetry.space_group_name_H-M   'P 1'
#
loop_
_entity.id
_entity.type
_entity.pdbx_description
1 polymer ?
#
loop_
_entity_poly.entity_id
_entity_poly.type
_entity_poly.pdbx_seq_one_letter_code
_entity_poly.pdbx_strand_id
1 'polypeptide(L)'
;MDICTSASDPHCANAKNTHGVPPYDPPGDFNRYGFRVPAIVISPFTRPHYVSHQVTDSTSWLAFVEKRFNLKPLTARDAYVSNMLDFFDFNAAPWKKPPSNPPGTPIGACYDGLP
;
A
#
# COMPACT_ATOMS: atom_id res chain seq x y z
N MET A 1 5.22 14.01 -10.90
CA MET A 1 4.59 12.78 -11.45
C MET A 1 3.56 13.26 -12.44
N ASP A 2 3.88 13.16 -13.72
CA ASP A 2 2.98 13.56 -14.80
C ASP A 2 1.95 12.43 -14.94
N ILE A 3 0.86 12.52 -14.17
CA ILE A 3 -0.19 11.49 -14.19
C ILE A 3 -1.06 11.79 -15.41
N CYS A 4 -0.60 11.32 -16.56
CA CYS A 4 -1.38 11.39 -17.79
C CYS A 4 -2.56 10.42 -17.66
N THR A 5 -3.77 10.95 -17.75
CA THR A 5 -5.00 10.14 -17.61
C THR A 5 -5.32 9.33 -18.87
N SER A 6 -4.72 9.68 -20.00
CA SER A 6 -4.74 8.92 -21.24
C SER A 6 -3.57 9.34 -22.15
N ALA A 7 -3.26 8.52 -23.16
CA ALA A 7 -2.29 8.85 -24.22
C ALA A 7 -2.65 10.14 -25.01
N SER A 8 -3.90 10.60 -24.90
CA SER A 8 -4.44 11.78 -25.58
C SER A 8 -4.63 13.00 -24.67
N ASP A 9 -4.17 12.95 -23.41
CA ASP A 9 -4.34 14.03 -22.45
C ASP A 9 -3.54 15.28 -22.89
N PRO A 10 -4.20 16.44 -23.14
CA PRO A 10 -3.53 17.66 -23.58
C PRO A 10 -2.60 18.27 -22.51
N HIS A 11 -2.68 17.84 -21.25
CA HIS A 11 -1.79 18.28 -20.17
C HIS A 11 -0.52 17.43 -20.04
N CYS A 12 -0.42 16.34 -20.79
CA CYS A 12 0.72 15.43 -20.74
C CYS A 12 1.80 15.89 -21.72
N ALA A 13 2.85 16.56 -21.22
CA ALA A 13 3.95 17.09 -22.04
C ALA A 13 4.68 16.01 -22.87
N ASN A 14 4.56 14.75 -22.42
CA ASN A 14 5.14 13.56 -23.02
C ASN A 14 4.13 12.67 -23.76
N ALA A 15 2.87 13.08 -23.98
CA ALA A 15 1.87 12.30 -24.72
C ALA A 15 2.38 11.84 -26.10
N LYS A 16 3.17 12.67 -26.77
CA LYS A 16 3.86 12.36 -28.04
C LYS A 16 4.82 11.17 -28.01
N ASN A 17 5.25 10.74 -26.82
CA ASN A 17 6.12 9.58 -26.63
C ASN A 17 5.32 8.31 -26.30
N THR A 18 3.99 8.40 -26.22
CA THR A 18 3.13 7.24 -26.00
C THR A 18 2.80 6.59 -27.34
N HIS A 19 2.82 5.26 -27.38
CA HIS A 19 2.36 4.51 -28.55
C HIS A 19 0.85 4.74 -28.72
N GLY A 20 0.35 4.82 -29.95
CA GLY A 20 -1.09 4.91 -30.21
C GLY A 20 -1.82 3.77 -29.49
N VAL A 21 -2.97 4.09 -28.88
CA VAL A 21 -3.79 3.12 -28.11
C VAL A 21 -4.01 1.89 -28.98
N PRO A 22 -3.45 0.71 -28.63
CA PRO A 22 -3.69 -0.51 -29.38
C PRO A 22 -5.20 -0.77 -29.47
N PRO A 23 -5.71 -1.37 -30.55
CA PRO A 23 -7.15 -1.60 -30.73
C PRO A 23 -7.81 -2.47 -29.63
N TYR A 24 -7.02 -3.00 -28.68
CA TYR A 24 -7.46 -3.81 -27.55
C TYR A 24 -7.08 -3.24 -26.19
N ASP A 25 -6.54 -2.02 -26.12
CA ASP A 25 -6.23 -1.38 -24.85
C ASP A 25 -7.47 -0.62 -24.35
N PRO A 26 -8.18 -1.13 -23.32
CA PRO A 26 -9.32 -0.41 -22.77
C PRO A 26 -8.85 0.97 -22.26
N PRO A 27 -9.68 2.02 -22.36
CA PRO A 27 -9.35 3.33 -21.80
C PRO A 27 -8.85 3.17 -20.36
N GLY A 28 -7.73 3.83 -20.03
CA GLY A 28 -7.14 3.84 -18.70
C GLY A 28 -8.02 4.59 -17.71
N ASP A 29 -9.16 4.01 -17.34
CA ASP A 29 -10.13 4.59 -16.42
C ASP A 29 -9.66 4.53 -14.95
N PHE A 30 -8.54 3.84 -14.68
CA PHE A 30 -7.91 3.64 -13.37
C PHE A 30 -8.90 3.24 -12.26
N ASN A 31 -10.04 2.64 -12.62
CA ASN A 31 -11.08 2.22 -11.67
C ASN A 31 -10.87 0.79 -11.15
N ARG A 32 -9.84 0.11 -11.67
CA ARG A 32 -9.51 -1.28 -11.32
C ARG A 32 -8.40 -1.35 -10.28
N TYR A 33 -8.46 -2.38 -9.45
CA TYR A 33 -7.32 -2.80 -8.64
C TYR A 33 -6.38 -3.66 -9.49
N GLY A 34 -5.09 -3.58 -9.19
CA GLY A 34 -4.08 -4.47 -9.77
C GLY A 34 -4.04 -5.82 -9.06
N PHE A 35 -2.91 -6.51 -9.22
CA PHE A 35 -2.65 -7.75 -8.47
C PHE A 35 -2.60 -7.49 -6.96
N ARG A 36 -2.98 -8.51 -6.19
CA ARG A 36 -2.88 -8.45 -4.73
C ARG A 36 -1.42 -8.54 -4.32
N VAL A 37 -1.01 -7.61 -3.46
CA VAL A 37 0.29 -7.58 -2.81
C VAL A 37 0.12 -7.75 -1.30
N PRO A 38 1.08 -8.36 -0.60
CA PRO A 38 1.03 -8.44 0.85
C PRO A 38 1.15 -7.04 1.47
N ALA A 39 0.33 -6.77 2.48
CA ALA A 39 0.41 -5.57 3.30
C ALA A 39 0.53 -5.97 4.77
N ILE A 40 1.52 -5.44 5.46
CA ILE A 40 1.80 -5.73 6.87
C ILE A 40 1.85 -4.40 7.62
N VAL A 41 1.13 -4.33 8.75
CA VAL A 41 1.12 -3.15 9.63
C VAL A 41 1.77 -3.54 10.95
N ILE A 42 2.82 -2.79 11.33
CA ILE A 42 3.57 -3.01 12.58
C ILE A 42 3.45 -1.74 13.41
N SER A 43 2.90 -1.85 14.62
CA SER A 43 2.70 -0.73 15.53
C SER A 43 2.45 -1.25 16.95
N PRO A 44 2.78 -0.47 18.01
CA PRO A 44 2.35 -0.77 19.37
C PRO A 44 0.83 -0.96 19.52
N PHE A 45 0.04 -0.37 18.62
CA PHE A 45 -1.42 -0.37 18.64
C PHE A 45 -2.05 -1.40 17.70
N THR A 46 -1.28 -2.21 16.96
CA THR A 46 -1.91 -3.20 16.08
C THR A 46 -2.59 -4.30 16.87
N ARG A 47 -3.73 -4.78 16.39
CA ARG A 47 -4.42 -5.92 16.99
C ARG A 47 -3.55 -7.19 16.87
N PRO A 48 -3.36 -7.96 17.94
CA PRO A 48 -2.58 -9.19 17.88
C PRO A 48 -3.30 -10.25 17.05
N HIS A 49 -2.54 -11.00 16.23
CA HIS A 49 -3.04 -12.10 15.40
C HIS A 49 -4.23 -11.74 14.50
N TYR A 50 -4.32 -10.49 14.06
CA TYR A 50 -5.43 -10.00 13.25
C TYR A 50 -5.08 -9.95 11.76
N VAL A 51 -5.98 -10.46 10.92
CA VAL A 51 -5.93 -10.36 9.47
C VAL A 51 -7.13 -9.54 9.02
N SER A 52 -6.89 -8.40 8.37
CA SER A 52 -7.95 -7.61 7.78
C SER A 52 -8.45 -8.27 6.48
N HIS A 53 -9.77 -8.33 6.33
CA HIS A 53 -10.43 -8.75 5.09
C HIS A 53 -11.08 -7.57 4.34
N GLN A 54 -10.82 -6.34 4.79
CA GLN A 54 -11.27 -5.15 4.07
C GLN A 54 -10.53 -5.04 2.74
N VAL A 55 -11.23 -4.57 1.71
CA VAL A 55 -10.61 -4.29 0.42
C VAL A 55 -9.71 -3.06 0.57
N THR A 56 -8.42 -3.26 0.38
CA THR A 56 -7.37 -2.23 0.47
C THR A 56 -6.50 -2.25 -0.77
N ASP A 57 -5.91 -1.10 -1.10
CA ASP A 57 -4.94 -0.95 -2.16
C ASP A 57 -3.77 -0.06 -1.69
N SER A 58 -2.86 0.28 -2.60
CA SER A 58 -1.70 1.13 -2.29
C SER A 58 -2.05 2.57 -1.92
N THR A 59 -3.30 3.00 -2.02
CA THR A 59 -3.78 4.32 -1.57
C THR A 59 -4.41 4.27 -0.17
N SER A 60 -4.67 3.08 0.39
CA SER A 60 -5.26 2.94 1.73
C SER A 60 -4.42 3.56 2.85
N TRP A 61 -3.10 3.55 2.73
CA TRP A 61 -2.24 4.21 3.71
C TRP A 61 -2.30 5.74 3.61
N LEU A 62 -2.60 6.31 2.44
CA LEU A 62 -2.87 7.74 2.29
C LEU A 62 -4.16 8.11 3.01
N ALA A 63 -5.23 7.34 2.79
CA ALA A 63 -6.50 7.52 3.50
C ALA A 63 -6.33 7.43 5.04
N PHE A 64 -5.42 6.57 5.52
CA PHE A 64 -5.04 6.52 6.94
C PHE A 64 -4.38 7.83 7.42
N VAL A 65 -3.39 8.35 6.69
CA VAL A 65 -2.71 9.61 7.01
C VAL A 65 -3.70 10.78 6.98
N GLU A 66 -4.55 10.86 5.97
CA GLU A 66 -5.59 11.87 5.84
C GLU A 66 -6.52 11.86 7.04
N LYS A 67 -6.97 10.68 7.46
CA LYS A 67 -7.82 10.52 8.64
C LYS A 67 -7.10 10.93 9.93
N ARG A 68 -5.81 10.61 10.07
CA ARG A 68 -5.00 10.93 11.26
C ARG A 68 -4.74 12.42 11.43
N PHE A 69 -4.54 13.14 10.34
CA PHE A 69 -4.19 14.56 10.34
C PHE A 69 -5.35 15.47 9.93
N ASN A 70 -6.55 14.92 9.73
CA ASN A 70 -7.74 15.64 9.29
C ASN A 70 -7.51 16.40 7.96
N LEU A 71 -6.88 15.72 7.00
CA LEU A 71 -6.65 16.25 5.66
C LEU A 71 -7.79 15.84 4.72
N LYS A 72 -7.93 16.59 3.63
CA LYS A 72 -8.84 16.21 2.55
C LYS A 72 -8.15 15.15 1.66
N PRO A 73 -8.91 14.23 1.06
CA PRO A 73 -8.39 13.30 0.07
C PRO A 73 -7.73 14.02 -1.10
N LEU A 74 -6.65 13.45 -1.63
CA LEU A 74 -5.94 14.01 -2.78
C LEU A 74 -6.62 13.66 -4.10
N THR A 75 -7.36 12.55 -4.15
CA THR A 75 -8.06 12.06 -5.34
C THR A 75 -9.45 11.53 -4.98
N ALA A 76 -10.16 10.99 -5.97
CA ALA A 76 -11.37 10.21 -5.69
C ALA A 76 -11.02 8.82 -5.13
N ARG A 77 -9.85 8.26 -5.42
CA ARG A 77 -9.53 6.85 -5.10
C ARG A 77 -9.24 6.64 -3.62
N ASP A 78 -8.38 7.46 -3.05
CA ASP A 78 -8.11 7.54 -1.61
C ASP A 78 -9.35 7.99 -0.81
N ALA A 79 -10.25 8.77 -1.41
CA ALA A 79 -11.52 9.14 -0.77
C ALA A 79 -12.48 7.96 -0.52
N TYR A 80 -12.43 6.90 -1.36
CA TYR A 80 -13.37 5.76 -1.30
C TYR A 80 -12.75 4.48 -0.75
N VAL A 81 -11.44 4.44 -0.52
CA VAL A 81 -10.76 3.24 -0.01
C VAL A 81 -10.86 3.13 1.52
N SER A 82 -10.70 1.92 2.06
CA SER A 82 -10.57 1.71 3.50
C SER A 82 -9.33 2.43 4.06
N ASN A 83 -9.49 3.11 5.19
CA ASN A 83 -8.45 3.87 5.89
C ASN A 83 -7.62 3.02 6.88
N MET A 84 -7.71 1.69 6.80
CA MET A 84 -6.91 0.73 7.58
C MET A 84 -7.02 0.87 9.12
N LEU A 85 -8.05 1.57 9.63
CA LEU A 85 -8.21 1.75 11.09
C LEU A 85 -8.55 0.45 11.82
N ASP A 86 -9.05 -0.56 11.11
CA ASP A 86 -9.40 -1.87 11.66
C ASP A 86 -8.18 -2.67 12.13
N PHE A 87 -6.98 -2.36 11.62
CA PHE A 87 -5.73 -2.93 12.12
C PHE A 87 -5.39 -2.50 13.55
N PHE A 88 -5.95 -1.41 14.04
CA PHE A 88 -5.55 -0.79 15.29
C PHE A 88 -6.57 -0.97 16.42
N ASP A 89 -6.04 -1.08 17.64
CA ASP A 89 -6.72 -0.84 18.90
C ASP A 89 -5.93 0.24 19.65
N PHE A 90 -6.41 1.48 19.55
CA PHE A 90 -5.78 2.64 20.17
C PHE A 90 -6.00 2.73 21.69
N ASN A 91 -6.88 1.89 22.27
CA ASN A 91 -7.14 1.90 23.71
C ASN A 91 -6.15 1.00 24.47
N ALA A 92 -5.87 -0.20 23.96
CA ALA A 92 -5.11 -1.21 24.70
C ALA A 92 -3.59 -1.19 24.45
N ALA A 93 -3.12 -0.71 23.29
CA ALA A 93 -1.70 -0.73 22.90
C ALA A 93 -0.98 -2.08 23.17
N PRO A 94 -1.49 -3.20 22.62
CA PRO A 94 -1.07 -4.55 22.99
C PRO A 94 0.41 -4.86 22.74
N TRP A 95 1.04 -4.18 21.77
CA TRP A 95 2.47 -4.35 21.42
C TRP A 95 3.36 -3.26 22.02
N LYS A 96 2.98 -2.67 23.16
CA LYS A 96 3.80 -1.67 23.86
C LYS A 96 5.19 -2.19 24.26
N LYS A 97 5.29 -3.49 24.57
CA LYS A 97 6.56 -4.17 24.77
C LYS A 97 6.90 -4.95 23.49
N PRO A 98 8.04 -4.66 22.83
CA PRO A 98 8.42 -5.40 21.63
C PRO A 98 8.70 -6.87 21.99
N PRO A 99 8.47 -7.80 21.05
CA PRO A 99 8.88 -9.18 21.23
C PRO A 99 10.41 -9.27 21.38
N SER A 100 10.89 -10.31 22.06
CA SER A 100 12.32 -10.59 22.11
C SER A 100 12.87 -10.76 20.69
N ASN A 101 14.07 -10.24 20.44
CA ASN A 101 14.74 -10.47 19.17
C ASN A 101 14.80 -11.98 18.88
N PRO A 102 14.69 -12.40 17.61
CA PRO A 102 14.97 -13.78 17.25
C PRO A 102 16.36 -14.16 17.77
N PRO A 103 16.60 -15.44 18.11
CA PRO A 103 17.93 -15.90 18.49
C PRO A 103 18.93 -15.40 17.46
N GLY A 104 19.97 -14.70 17.90
CA GLY A 104 21.04 -14.29 17.00
C GLY A 104 21.59 -15.54 16.33
N THR A 105 21.76 -15.49 15.01
CA THR A 105 22.63 -16.47 14.36
C THR A 105 23.99 -16.38 15.06
N PRO A 106 24.57 -17.50 15.51
CA PRO A 106 25.97 -17.49 15.91
C PRO A 106 26.77 -16.81 14.81
N ILE A 107 27.67 -15.91 15.19
CA ILE A 107 28.56 -15.22 14.26
C ILE A 107 29.56 -16.26 13.73
N GLY A 108 29.10 -17.11 12.83
CA GLY A 108 29.81 -18.18 12.15
C GLY A 108 29.23 -18.23 10.76
N ALA A 109 30.10 -18.34 9.75
CA ALA A 109 29.66 -18.36 8.37
C ALA A 109 28.58 -19.43 8.16
N CYS A 110 27.46 -19.04 7.54
CA CYS A 110 26.48 -19.99 7.03
C CYS A 110 27.09 -20.65 5.80
N TYR A 111 27.95 -21.66 5.99
CA TYR A 111 28.30 -22.58 4.92
C TYR A 111 27.13 -23.57 4.80
N ASP A 112 26.46 -23.57 3.64
CA ASP A 112 25.73 -24.75 3.24
C ASP A 112 26.77 -25.87 3.07
N GLY A 113 26.60 -26.97 3.78
CA GLY A 113 27.50 -28.12 3.69
C GLY A 113 27.36 -28.87 2.36
N LEU A 114 27.21 -28.14 1.25
CA LEU A 114 27.22 -28.71 -0.09
C LEU A 114 28.64 -29.23 -0.37
N PRO A 115 28.78 -30.52 -0.74
CA PRO A 115 30.06 -31.13 -1.08
C PRO A 115 30.66 -30.54 -2.36
#